data_AF-A0A7H1M827-F1
#
_entry.id   AF-A0A7H1M827-F1
#
_cell.length_a   1.000
_cell.length_b   1.000
_cell.length_c   1.000
_cell.angle_alpha   90.00
_cell.angle_beta   90.00
_cell.angle_gamma   90.00
#
_symmetry.space_group_name_H-M   'P 1'
#
loop_
_entity.id
_entity.type
_entity.pdbx_description
1 polymer ?
#
loop_
_entity_poly.entity_id
_entity_poly.type
_entity_poly.pdbx_seq_one_letter_code
_entity_poly.pdbx_strand_id
1 'polypeptide(L)' 'MNIGRFILISGSIFFIFMLLSSYFLMYPTIGEALKFTVIATLIFVPVNFLLNKAFNQKAFGKNKEK' A
#
# COMPACT_ATOMS: atom_id res chain seq x y z
N MET A 1 0.59 -9.69 -13.48
CA MET A 1 0.93 -8.28 -13.14
C MET A 1 2.33 -8.27 -12.54
N ASN A 2 3.26 -7.41 -13.00
CA ASN A 2 4.61 -7.35 -12.43
C ASN A 2 4.57 -6.82 -10.98
N ILE A 3 5.48 -7.29 -10.11
CA ILE A 3 5.63 -6.87 -8.71
C ILE A 3 5.67 -5.34 -8.58
N GLY A 4 6.48 -4.66 -9.40
CA GLY A 4 6.60 -3.20 -9.34
C GLY A 4 5.26 -2.50 -9.63
N ARG A 5 4.47 -3.07 -10.56
CA ARG A 5 3.14 -2.55 -10.91
C ARG A 5 2.13 -2.80 -9.79
N PHE A 6 2.20 -3.96 -9.13
CA PHE A 6 1.37 -4.26 -7.95
C PHE A 6 1.64 -3.29 -6.80
N ILE A 7 2.92 -3.09 -6.47
CA ILE A 7 3.35 -2.17 -5.41
C ILE A 7 2.87 -0.75 -5.70
N LEU A 8 3.05 -0.29 -6.94
CA LEU A 8 2.68 1.06 -7.35
C LEU A 8 1.16 1.25 -7.31
N ILE A 9 0.37 0.32 -7.88
CA ILE A 9 -1.10 0.43 -7.87
C ILE A 9 -1.65 0.36 -6.45
N SER A 10 -1.24 -0.63 -5.66
CA SER A 10 -1.73 -0.80 -4.29
C SER A 10 -1.32 0.36 -3.38
N GLY A 11 -0.08 0.85 -3.51
CA GLY A 11 0.41 2.02 -2.79
C GLY A 11 -0.31 3.30 -3.17
N SER A 12 -0.52 3.56 -4.47
CA SER A 12 -1.24 4.76 -4.92
C SER A 12 -2.70 4.76 -4.47
N ILE A 13 -3.41 3.63 -4.57
CA ILE A 13 -4.80 3.52 -4.10
C ILE A 13 -4.87 3.78 -2.59
N PHE A 14 -4.00 3.12 -1.82
CA PHE A 14 -3.95 3.31 -0.36
C PHE A 14 -3.62 4.76 0.00
N PHE A 15 -2.63 5.36 -0.67
CA PHE A 15 -2.23 6.74 -0.44
C PHE A 15 -3.38 7.72 -0.68
N ILE A 16 -4.09 7.62 -1.81
CA ILE A 16 -5.21 8.52 -2.12
C ILE A 16 -6.32 8.36 -1.08
N PHE A 17 -6.67 7.11 -0.75
CA PHE A 17 -7.70 6.82 0.25
C PHE A 17 -7.34 7.40 1.62
N MET A 18 -6.09 7.20 2.07
CA MET A 18 -5.60 7.71 3.34
C MET A 18 -5.47 9.24 3.35
N LEU A 19 -5.07 9.86 2.24
CA LEU A 19 -4.97 11.31 2.14
C LEU A 19 -6.35 11.96 2.30
N LEU A 20 -7.34 11.46 1.56
CA LEU A 20 -8.71 11.96 1.64
C LEU A 20 -9.28 11.73 3.05
N SER A 21 -9.15 10.51 3.58
CA SER A 21 -9.66 10.19 4.91
C SER A 21 -8.99 11.03 6.00
N SER A 22 -7.67 11.18 5.96
CA SER A 22 -6.93 11.92 6.96
C SER A 22 -7.20 13.43 6.89
N TYR A 23 -7.36 13.99 5.68
CA TYR A 23 -7.70 15.40 5.51
C TYR A 23 -9.13 15.73 5.97
N PHE A 24 -10.12 14.88 5.65
CA PHE A 24 -11.51 15.15 6.01
C PHE A 24 -11.87 14.77 7.45
N LEU A 25 -11.13 13.84 8.09
CA LEU A 25 -11.53 13.25 9.38
C LEU A 25 -10.54 13.45 10.53
N MET A 26 -9.27 13.77 10.27
CA MET A 26 -8.23 13.76 11.32
C MET A 26 -7.43 15.06 11.40
N TYR A 27 -6.94 15.58 10.28
CA TYR A 27 -6.01 16.71 10.27
C TYR A 27 -6.65 17.94 9.62
N PRO A 28 -6.60 19.11 10.28
CA PRO A 28 -7.21 20.34 9.77
C PRO A 28 -6.47 20.94 8.57
N THR A 29 -5.23 20.51 8.30
CA THR A 29 -4.42 21.04 7.21
C THR A 29 -3.95 19.95 6.26
N ILE A 30 -3.86 20.30 4.97
CA ILE A 30 -3.38 19.37 3.94
C ILE A 30 -1.93 18.93 4.19
N GLY A 31 -1.10 19.79 4.78
CA GLY A 31 0.29 19.49 5.07
C GLY A 31 0.45 18.39 6.14
N GLU A 32 -0.37 18.42 7.18
CA GLU A 32 -0.37 17.40 8.23
C GLU A 32 -0.95 16.06 7.73
N ALA A 33 -2.08 16.13 7.00
CA ALA A 33 -2.68 14.98 6.35
C ALA A 33 -1.69 14.29 5.39
N LEU A 34 -0.93 15.08 4.62
CA LEU A 34 0.09 14.57 3.71
C LEU A 34 1.24 13.89 4.45
N LYS A 35 1.79 14.53 5.51
CA LYS A 35 2.86 13.93 6.32
C LYS A 35 2.45 12.58 6.89
N PHE A 36 1.27 12.52 7.48
CA PHE A 36 0.73 11.27 8.02
C PHE A 36 0.54 10.21 6.93
N THR A 37 -0.08 10.59 5.81
CA THR A 37 -0.36 9.67 4.71
C THR A 37 0.91 9.09 4.09
N VAL A 38 1.96 9.90 3.93
CA VAL A 38 3.28 9.43 3.45
C VAL A 38 3.84 8.37 4.39
N ILE A 39 3.87 8.65 5.71
CA ILE A 39 4.37 7.70 6.70
C ILE A 39 3.55 6.40 6.69
N ALA A 40 2.21 6.51 6.71
CA ALA A 40 1.32 5.37 6.67
C ALA A 40 1.54 4.51 5.42
N THR A 41 1.72 5.14 4.26
CA THR A 41 1.92 4.45 2.97
C THR A 41 3.27 3.74 2.94
N LEU A 42 4.32 4.37 3.46
CA LEU A 42 5.66 3.79 3.56
C LEU A 42 5.71 2.55 4.46
N ILE A 43 4.82 2.45 5.45
CA ILE A 43 4.69 1.27 6.31
C ILE A 43 3.79 0.22 5.65
N PHE A 44 2.63 0.64 5.13
CA PHE A 44 1.63 -0.26 4.57
C PHE A 44 2.14 -1.01 3.35
N VAL A 45 2.82 -0.34 2.41
CA VAL A 45 3.23 -0.95 1.13
C VAL A 45 4.19 -2.14 1.34
N PRO A 46 5.26 -2.04 2.15
CA PRO A 46 6.13 -3.17 2.47
C PRO A 46 5.39 -4.31 3.20
N VAL A 47 4.55 -3.97 4.18
CA VAL A 47 3.79 -4.98 4.95
C VAL A 47 2.82 -5.72 4.05
N ASN A 48 2.05 -4.99 3.22
CA ASN A 48 1.14 -5.56 2.25
C ASN A 48 1.88 -6.46 1.24
N PHE A 49 3.06 -6.06 0.78
CA PHE A 49 3.91 -6.88 -0.07
C PHE A 49 4.34 -8.18 0.62
N LEU A 50 4.84 -8.11 1.86
CA LEU A 50 5.28 -9.28 2.63
C LEU A 50 4.12 -10.25 2.91
N LEU A 51 2.96 -9.72 3.29
CA LEU A 51 1.75 -10.53 3.50
C LEU A 51 1.29 -11.20 2.21
N ASN A 52 1.26 -10.48 1.09
CA ASN A 52 0.91 -11.08 -0.19
C ASN A 52 1.95 -12.12 -0.63
N LYS A 53 3.24 -11.92 -0.34
CA LYS A 53 4.28 -12.90 -0.60
C LYS A 53 4.11 -14.17 0.26
N ALA A 54 3.74 -14.02 1.53
CA ALA A 54 3.59 -15.14 2.46
C ALA A 54 2.30 -15.94 2.24
N PHE A 55 1.18 -15.26 2.03
CA PHE A 55 -0.15 -15.88 2.01
C PHE A 55 -0.73 -16.03 0.61
N ASN A 56 -0.32 -15.21 -0.35
CA ASN A 56 -0.91 -15.18 -1.69
C ASN A 56 -0.03 -15.95 -2.70
N GLN A 57 0.03 -17.27 -2.52
CA GLN A 57 0.81 -18.19 -3.38
C GLN A 57 0.34 -18.18 -4.85
N LYS A 58 -0.85 -17.70 -5.19
CA LYS A 58 -1.27 -17.56 -6.61
C LYS A 58 -0.58 -16.40 -7.33
N ALA A 59 -0.16 -15.36 -6.60
CA ALA A 59 0.51 -14.19 -7.16
C ALA A 59 2.04 -14.25 -7.00
N PHE A 60 2.53 -14.94 -5.97
CA PHE A 60 3.95 -15.04 -5.60
C PHE A 60 4.50 -16.47 -5.50
N GLY A 61 3.65 -17.49 -5.58
CA GLY A 61 4.01 -18.90 -5.43
C GLY A 61 4.24 -19.62 -6.75
N LYS A 62 5.37 -20.32 -6.77
CA LYS A 62 5.88 -21.29 -7.74
C LYS A 62 4.79 -22.13 -8.44
N ASN A 63 4.55 -21.87 -9.72
CA ASN A 63 4.11 -22.90 -10.68
C ASN A 63 5.35 -23.56 -11.32
N LYS A 64 6.30 -24.08 -10.53
CA LYS A 64 7.47 -24.82 -11.06
C LYS A 64 7.99 -25.95 -10.15
N GLU A 65 7.19 -26.49 -9.25
CA GLU A 65 7.55 -27.74 -8.55
C GLU A 65 6.35 -28.68 -8.48
N LYS A 66 6.01 -29.26 -9.63
CA LYS A 66 5.66 -30.68 -9.81
C LYS A 66 5.60 -30.99 -11.29
#